data_AF-A0A2V6DVD4-F1
#
_entry.id   AF-A0A2V6DVD4-F1
#
_cell.length_a   1.000
_cell.length_b   1.000
_cell.length_c   1.000
_cell.angle_alpha   90.00
_cell.angle_beta   90.00
_cell.angle_gamma   90.00
#
_symmetry.space_group_name_H-M   'P 1'
#
loop_
_entity.id
_entity.type
_entity.pdbx_description
1 polymer ?
#
loop_
_entity_poly.entity_id
_entity_poly.type
_entity_poly.pdbx_seq_one_letter_code
_entity_poly.pdbx_strand_id
1 'polypeptide(L)'
;MIKDLTMSVRWFIALALLIIGPFALAVSWHDDSHYVSLGPRTGYYIVRPGSALSLQLGVDAAPTIDTASPFRHGYGADAIALRFNRAGILSAPPAYIVQATPNEFYTRRIGSLIRGRSSSRDVQAFFGRPQRREARSDGVITYYTIQVYNPFEDRSGGRGR
;
A
#
# COMPACT_ATOMS: atom_id res chain seq x y z
N MET A 1 42.74 16.72 -52.22
CA MET A 1 41.61 15.78 -52.22
C MET A 1 41.29 15.43 -50.77
N ILE A 2 40.58 16.34 -50.08
CA ILE A 2 40.22 16.24 -48.66
C ILE A 2 38.78 16.75 -48.57
N LYS A 3 37.81 15.95 -49.04
CA LYS A 3 36.40 16.31 -48.96
C LYS A 3 35.46 15.10 -48.84
N ASP A 4 35.90 13.94 -48.35
CA ASP A 4 35.00 12.77 -48.26
C ASP A 4 35.08 12.03 -46.92
N LEU A 5 35.34 12.74 -45.81
CA LEU A 5 35.30 12.13 -44.46
C LEU A 5 34.28 12.76 -43.50
N THR A 6 33.41 13.65 -43.99
CA THR A 6 32.46 14.39 -43.12
C THR A 6 31.01 13.95 -43.30
N MET A 7 30.68 13.19 -44.35
CA MET A 7 29.30 12.76 -44.65
C MET A 7 28.92 11.37 -44.15
N SER A 8 29.83 10.60 -43.56
CA SER A 8 29.52 9.28 -42.99
C SER A 8 29.21 9.34 -41.49
N VAL A 9 29.74 10.33 -40.77
CA VAL A 9 29.56 10.44 -39.30
C VAL A 9 28.16 10.91 -38.90
N ARG A 10 27.45 11.65 -39.76
CA ARG A 10 26.10 12.18 -39.43
C ARG A 10 24.99 11.13 -39.51
N TRP A 11 25.16 10.07 -40.28
CA TRP A 11 24.13 9.03 -40.44
C TRP A 11 24.12 8.01 -39.29
N PHE A 12 25.25 7.77 -38.63
CA PHE A 12 25.31 6.87 -37.46
C PHE A 12 24.76 7.50 -36.17
N ILE A 13 24.76 8.83 -36.06
CA ILE A 13 24.18 9.53 -34.90
C ILE A 13 22.64 9.41 -34.89
N ALA A 14 22.01 9.36 -36.08
CA ALA A 14 20.57 9.15 -36.18
C ALA A 14 20.14 7.73 -35.78
N LEU A 15 20.99 6.72 -36.03
CA LEU A 15 20.70 5.33 -35.67
C LEU A 15 20.98 5.03 -34.19
N ALA A 16 21.89 5.75 -33.54
CA ALA A 16 22.17 5.59 -32.11
C ALA A 16 21.04 6.10 -31.19
N LEU A 17 20.16 6.99 -31.68
CA LEU A 17 18.93 7.38 -30.99
C LEU A 17 17.81 6.33 -31.10
N LEU A 18 18.02 5.28 -31.91
CA LEU A 18 17.12 4.14 -32.06
C LEU A 18 17.47 2.99 -31.09
N ILE A 19 18.16 3.28 -29.98
CA ILE A 19 18.07 2.43 -28.80
C ILE A 19 16.95 3.01 -27.96
N ILE A 20 15.74 2.75 -28.42
CA ILE A 20 14.53 2.77 -27.62
C ILE A 20 14.77 1.75 -26.52
N GLY A 21 15.36 2.21 -25.40
CA GLY A 21 15.27 1.46 -24.17
C GLY A 21 13.77 1.21 -23.95
N PRO A 22 13.34 -0.02 -23.63
CA PRO A 22 11.99 -0.21 -23.18
C PRO A 22 11.85 0.75 -22.01
N PHE A 23 11.04 1.79 -22.17
CA PHE A 23 10.41 2.44 -21.05
C PHE A 23 9.75 1.27 -20.33
N ALA A 24 10.39 0.79 -19.27
CA ALA A 24 9.65 0.22 -18.18
C ALA A 24 8.69 1.36 -17.83
N LEU A 25 7.49 1.29 -18.39
CA LEU A 25 6.34 1.83 -17.70
C LEU A 25 6.40 1.05 -16.39
N ALA A 26 7.09 1.62 -15.40
CA ALA A 26 6.71 1.42 -14.04
C ALA A 26 5.23 1.72 -14.10
N VAL A 27 4.41 0.67 -14.08
CA VAL A 27 2.97 0.79 -13.92
C VAL A 27 2.88 1.71 -12.71
N SER A 28 2.55 2.98 -12.95
CA SER A 28 2.28 3.89 -11.87
C SER A 28 0.99 3.31 -11.32
N TRP A 29 1.16 2.44 -10.32
CA TRP A 29 0.09 1.92 -9.54
C TRP A 29 -0.73 3.14 -9.14
N HIS A 30 -1.94 3.24 -9.69
CA HIS A 30 -2.76 4.42 -9.49
C HIS A 30 -3.03 4.48 -8.00
N ASP A 31 -2.57 5.56 -7.37
CA ASP A 31 -2.80 5.76 -5.94
C ASP A 31 -4.30 5.98 -5.73
N ASP A 32 -4.99 4.91 -5.39
CA ASP A 32 -6.41 4.88 -5.05
C ASP A 32 -6.63 5.05 -3.54
N SER A 33 -5.63 5.58 -2.81
CA SER A 33 -5.80 5.90 -1.40
C SER A 33 -6.86 6.97 -1.21
N HIS A 34 -7.83 6.74 -0.32
CA HIS A 34 -8.94 7.67 -0.08
C HIS A 34 -9.56 7.47 1.31
N TYR A 35 -10.37 8.42 1.74
CA TYR A 35 -11.18 8.29 2.94
C TYR A 35 -12.56 7.69 2.61
N VAL A 36 -13.00 6.73 3.42
CA VAL A 36 -14.33 6.11 3.35
C VAL A 36 -15.17 6.62 4.52
N SER A 37 -16.21 7.39 4.21
CA SER A 37 -17.19 7.87 5.19
C SER A 37 -18.19 6.77 5.55
N LEU A 38 -18.43 6.59 6.85
CA LEU A 38 -19.44 5.67 7.41
C LEU A 38 -20.56 6.41 8.16
N GLY A 39 -20.50 7.74 8.20
CA GLY A 39 -21.44 8.59 8.92
C GLY A 39 -20.85 9.96 9.25
N PRO A 40 -21.59 10.82 9.98
CA PRO A 40 -21.23 12.23 10.19
C PRO A 40 -19.87 12.48 10.85
N ARG A 41 -19.28 11.48 11.54
CA ARG A 41 -17.99 11.56 12.25
C ARG A 41 -17.24 10.22 12.31
N THR A 42 -17.59 9.29 11.43
CA THR A 42 -17.07 7.93 11.46
C THR A 42 -16.60 7.54 10.07
N GLY A 43 -15.47 6.85 10.00
CA GLY A 43 -14.88 6.42 8.74
C GLY A 43 -13.45 5.95 8.93
N TYR A 44 -12.83 5.55 7.84
CA TYR A 44 -11.47 5.03 7.80
C TYR A 44 -10.82 5.39 6.48
N TYR A 45 -9.49 5.33 6.44
CA TYR A 45 -8.74 5.50 5.20
C TYR A 45 -8.48 4.13 4.57
N ILE A 46 -8.61 4.05 3.25
CA ILE A 46 -7.97 3.00 2.44
C ILE A 46 -6.68 3.62 1.91
N VAL A 47 -5.56 2.92 2.07
CA VAL A 47 -4.23 3.47 1.82
C VAL A 47 -3.39 2.46 1.07
N ARG A 48 -2.66 2.90 0.04
CA ARG A 48 -1.61 2.11 -0.61
C ARG A 48 -0.28 2.25 0.14
N PRO A 49 0.50 1.17 0.30
CA PRO A 49 1.87 1.28 0.76
C PRO A 49 2.66 2.27 -0.11
N GLY A 50 3.32 3.24 0.52
CA GLY A 50 4.13 4.25 -0.17
C GLY A 50 3.35 5.38 -0.83
N SER A 51 2.02 5.46 -0.67
CA SER A 51 1.25 6.59 -1.18
C SER A 51 1.53 7.88 -0.42
N ALA A 52 1.16 9.01 -1.04
CA ALA A 52 1.22 10.31 -0.36
C ALA A 52 0.36 10.31 0.92
N LEU A 53 -0.80 9.65 0.89
CA LEU A 53 -1.68 9.53 2.06
C LEU A 53 -1.06 8.63 3.15
N SER A 54 -0.32 7.58 2.80
CA SER A 54 0.45 6.77 3.76
C SER A 54 1.43 7.62 4.56
N LEU A 55 2.21 8.45 3.85
CA LEU A 55 3.19 9.37 4.43
C LEU A 55 2.51 10.42 5.32
N GLN A 56 1.42 11.03 4.84
CA GLN A 56 0.67 12.04 5.61
C GLN A 56 0.08 11.47 6.89
N LEU A 57 -0.41 10.24 6.87
CA LEU A 57 -0.95 9.56 8.04
C LEU A 57 0.15 9.00 8.97
N GLY A 58 1.39 8.95 8.49
CA GLY A 58 2.55 8.39 9.19
C GLY A 58 2.41 6.88 9.42
N VAL A 59 1.96 6.16 8.39
CA VAL A 59 1.70 4.71 8.46
C VAL A 59 2.63 3.87 7.58
N ASP A 60 3.72 4.44 7.08
CA ASP A 60 4.66 3.78 6.18
C ASP A 60 5.39 2.59 6.81
N ALA A 61 5.42 2.54 8.15
CA ALA A 61 5.94 1.42 8.91
C ALA A 61 5.00 0.19 8.94
N ALA A 62 3.86 0.25 8.25
CA ALA A 62 2.89 -0.83 8.19
C ALA A 62 3.54 -2.12 7.65
N PRO A 63 3.39 -3.26 8.37
CA PRO A 63 3.93 -4.54 7.93
C PRO A 63 3.04 -5.15 6.84
N THR A 64 3.18 -4.65 5.62
CA THR A 64 2.50 -5.21 4.44
C THR A 64 3.44 -6.12 3.65
N ILE A 65 2.86 -7.06 2.89
CA ILE A 65 3.59 -7.98 2.02
C ILE A 65 2.89 -8.00 0.68
N ASP A 66 3.63 -7.69 -0.38
CA ASP A 66 3.08 -7.64 -1.74
C ASP A 66 2.58 -9.02 -2.20
N THR A 67 1.37 -9.04 -2.76
CA THR A 67 0.75 -10.22 -3.37
C THR A 67 1.37 -10.58 -4.72
N ALA A 68 1.97 -9.61 -5.43
CA ALA A 68 2.62 -9.81 -6.73
C ALA A 68 4.03 -10.45 -6.60
N SER A 69 4.46 -10.76 -5.37
CA SER A 69 5.73 -11.44 -5.16
C SER A 69 5.73 -12.82 -5.84
N PRO A 70 6.70 -13.12 -6.72
CA PRO A 70 6.72 -14.37 -7.50
C PRO A 70 6.89 -15.62 -6.62
N PHE A 71 7.37 -15.45 -5.39
CA PHE A 71 7.56 -16.54 -4.42
C PHE A 71 6.36 -16.77 -3.51
N ARG A 72 5.31 -15.95 -3.64
CA ARG A 72 4.17 -15.96 -2.73
C ARG A 72 2.87 -16.37 -3.37
N HIS A 73 2.83 -16.69 -4.67
CA HIS A 73 1.67 -17.31 -5.32
C HIS A 73 0.37 -16.52 -5.05
N GLY A 74 0.41 -15.20 -5.19
CA GLY A 74 -0.73 -14.33 -4.88
C GLY A 74 -1.01 -14.08 -3.40
N TYR A 75 -0.30 -14.74 -2.47
CA TYR A 75 -0.42 -14.46 -1.04
C TYR A 75 0.38 -13.22 -0.65
N GLY A 76 -0.24 -12.38 0.16
CA GLY A 76 0.35 -11.18 0.70
C GLY A 76 -0.20 -10.87 2.07
N ALA A 77 0.06 -9.64 2.50
CA ALA A 77 -0.46 -9.14 3.75
C ALA A 77 -0.81 -7.67 3.63
N ASP A 78 -2.05 -7.37 3.99
CA ASP A 78 -2.50 -6.01 4.27
C ASP A 78 -2.20 -5.68 5.74
N ALA A 79 -2.38 -4.42 6.11
CA ALA A 79 -2.27 -3.98 7.50
C ALA A 79 -3.40 -3.02 7.89
N ILE A 80 -3.80 -3.06 9.15
CA ILE A 80 -4.64 -2.02 9.77
C ILE A 80 -3.77 -1.24 10.74
N ALA A 81 -3.66 0.07 10.54
CA ALA A 81 -3.04 0.98 11.50
C ALA A 81 -4.11 1.70 12.33
N LEU A 82 -3.94 1.66 13.64
CA LEU A 82 -4.83 2.30 14.61
C LEU A 82 -4.01 3.19 15.52
N ARG A 83 -4.39 4.47 15.59
CA ARG A 83 -3.72 5.48 16.42
C ARG A 83 -4.49 5.68 17.71
N PHE A 84 -3.81 5.47 18.83
CA PHE A 84 -4.35 5.72 20.17
C PHE A 84 -3.63 6.89 20.81
N ASN A 85 -4.36 7.73 21.53
CA ASN A 85 -3.75 8.72 22.41
C ASN A 85 -3.13 8.06 23.65
N ARG A 86 -2.50 8.87 24.52
CA ARG A 86 -1.92 8.40 25.79
C ARG A 86 -2.91 7.74 26.74
N ALA A 87 -4.22 8.01 26.62
CA ALA A 87 -5.26 7.36 27.40
C ALA A 87 -5.69 5.99 26.81
N GLY A 88 -5.06 5.55 25.72
CA GLY A 88 -5.38 4.30 25.05
C GLY A 88 -6.70 4.35 24.27
N ILE A 89 -7.18 5.54 23.92
CA ILE A 89 -8.41 5.77 23.16
C ILE A 89 -8.06 6.11 21.71
N LEU A 90 -8.80 5.53 20.76
CA LEU A 90 -8.63 5.80 19.34
C LEU A 90 -8.76 7.31 19.08
N SER A 91 -7.69 7.92 18.56
CA SER A 91 -7.56 9.38 18.41
C SER A 91 -7.68 9.87 16.97
N ALA A 92 -7.65 8.96 16.00
CA ALA A 92 -7.81 9.25 14.58
C ALA A 92 -8.57 8.11 13.89
N PRO A 93 -9.18 8.35 12.71
CA PRO A 93 -9.72 7.29 11.88
C PRO A 93 -8.68 6.20 11.61
N PRO A 94 -9.05 4.91 11.64
CA PRO A 94 -8.14 3.83 11.27
C PRO A 94 -7.69 3.96 9.80
N ALA A 95 -6.51 3.43 9.50
CA ALA A 95 -6.05 3.27 8.12
C ALA A 95 -5.97 1.78 7.78
N TYR A 96 -6.61 1.37 6.69
CA TYR A 96 -6.50 0.05 6.09
C TYR A 96 -5.53 0.14 4.92
N ILE A 97 -4.33 -0.37 5.13
CA ILE A 97 -3.24 -0.37 4.15
C ILE A 97 -3.36 -1.63 3.30
N VAL A 98 -3.70 -1.46 2.02
CA VAL A 98 -4.09 -2.55 1.11
C VAL A 98 -3.09 -2.75 -0.02
N GLN A 99 -2.73 -4.01 -0.27
CA GLN A 99 -1.79 -4.37 -1.34
C GLN A 99 -2.47 -4.53 -2.69
N ALA A 100 -3.71 -5.03 -2.77
CA ALA A 100 -4.40 -5.23 -4.06
C ALA A 100 -5.83 -4.70 -4.02
N THR A 101 -6.79 -5.50 -3.56
CA THR A 101 -8.19 -5.07 -3.40
C THR A 101 -8.55 -5.12 -1.91
N PRO A 102 -9.18 -4.06 -1.36
CA PRO A 102 -9.64 -4.07 0.01
C PRO A 102 -10.51 -5.29 0.31
N ASN A 103 -10.18 -6.02 1.37
CA ASN A 103 -10.95 -7.18 1.78
C ASN A 103 -12.28 -6.76 2.45
N GLU A 104 -13.41 -7.16 1.87
CA GLU A 104 -14.75 -6.78 2.34
C GLU A 104 -15.08 -7.22 3.78
N PHE A 105 -14.50 -8.33 4.24
CA PHE A 105 -14.70 -8.77 5.61
C PHE A 105 -14.04 -7.78 6.58
N TYR A 106 -12.84 -7.32 6.27
CA TYR A 106 -12.11 -6.39 7.12
C TYR A 106 -12.63 -4.96 7.03
N THR A 107 -13.07 -4.49 5.86
CA THR A 107 -13.74 -3.17 5.75
C THR A 107 -15.01 -3.12 6.60
N ARG A 108 -15.82 -4.18 6.61
CA ARG A 108 -16.99 -4.31 7.50
C ARG A 108 -16.60 -4.32 8.97
N ARG A 109 -15.55 -5.07 9.32
CA ARG A 109 -15.06 -5.19 10.70
C ARG A 109 -14.54 -3.85 11.24
N ILE A 110 -13.74 -3.14 10.44
CA ILE A 110 -13.29 -1.76 10.72
C ILE A 110 -14.51 -0.86 10.90
N GLY A 111 -15.50 -0.92 10.00
CA GLY A 111 -16.70 -0.11 10.13
C GLY A 111 -17.53 -0.37 11.39
N SER A 112 -17.50 -1.58 11.94
CA SER A 112 -18.11 -1.87 13.25
C SER A 112 -17.33 -1.27 14.42
N LEU A 113 -16.00 -1.25 14.34
CA LEU A 113 -15.13 -0.69 15.38
C LEU A 113 -15.31 0.83 15.55
N ILE A 114 -15.56 1.56 14.46
CA ILE A 114 -15.51 3.03 14.45
C ILE A 114 -16.82 3.66 14.93
N ARG A 115 -17.84 2.87 15.29
CA ARG A 115 -19.15 3.39 15.77
C ARG A 115 -19.12 3.96 17.20
N GLY A 116 -17.97 4.36 17.71
CA GLY A 116 -17.83 4.89 19.05
C GLY A 116 -16.41 5.28 19.43
N ARG A 117 -16.20 5.48 20.73
CA ARG A 117 -14.92 5.83 21.33
C ARG A 117 -14.17 4.53 21.69
N SER A 118 -13.55 3.90 20.71
CA SER A 118 -12.92 2.58 20.90
C SER A 118 -11.59 2.68 21.65
N SER A 119 -11.44 1.87 22.70
CA SER A 119 -10.18 1.75 23.42
C SER A 119 -9.25 0.72 22.76
N SER A 120 -7.98 0.78 23.11
CA SER A 120 -6.98 -0.23 22.71
C SER A 120 -7.37 -1.64 23.17
N ARG A 121 -8.08 -1.78 24.30
CA ARG A 121 -8.61 -3.07 24.77
C ARG A 121 -9.74 -3.58 23.89
N ASP A 122 -10.67 -2.71 23.48
CA ASP A 122 -11.78 -3.10 22.58
C ASP A 122 -11.23 -3.56 21.23
N VAL A 123 -10.26 -2.82 20.70
CA VAL A 123 -9.55 -3.18 19.47
C VAL A 123 -8.82 -4.51 19.63
N GLN A 124 -8.14 -4.73 20.75
CA GLN A 124 -7.42 -5.98 21.00
C GLN A 124 -8.37 -7.18 21.12
N ALA A 125 -9.56 -6.99 21.70
CA ALA A 125 -10.60 -8.01 21.72
C ALA A 125 -11.12 -8.31 20.30
N PHE A 126 -11.16 -7.30 19.44
CA PHE A 126 -11.66 -7.42 18.07
C PHE A 126 -10.64 -8.02 17.08
N PHE A 127 -9.37 -7.60 17.15
CA PHE A 127 -8.33 -7.95 16.18
C PHE A 127 -7.24 -8.86 16.75
N GLY A 128 -7.28 -9.17 18.04
CA GLY A 128 -6.23 -9.92 18.72
C GLY A 128 -5.04 -9.04 19.09
N ARG A 129 -3.83 -9.61 19.11
CA ARG A 129 -2.61 -8.86 19.45
C ARG A 129 -2.06 -8.14 18.22
N PRO A 130 -1.61 -6.88 18.33
CA PRO A 130 -0.94 -6.19 17.22
C PRO A 130 0.42 -6.82 16.94
N GLN A 131 0.77 -6.92 15.66
CA GLN A 131 2.05 -7.45 15.19
C GLN A 131 3.18 -6.42 15.37
N ARG A 132 2.85 -5.12 15.27
CA ARG A 132 3.83 -4.05 15.47
C ARG A 132 3.20 -2.89 16.25
N ARG A 133 4.04 -2.19 17.02
CA ARG A 133 3.68 -0.94 17.71
C ARG A 133 4.75 0.10 17.45
N GLU A 134 4.33 1.34 17.27
CA GLU A 134 5.22 2.49 17.10
C GLU A 134 4.82 3.58 18.09
N ALA A 135 5.74 3.91 18.99
CA ALA A 135 5.53 5.00 19.94
C ALA A 135 5.51 6.35 19.22
N ARG A 136 4.62 7.23 19.66
CA ARG A 136 4.51 8.61 19.18
C ARG A 136 4.51 9.55 20.39
N SER A 137 4.83 10.82 20.18
CA SER A 137 4.79 11.82 21.26
C SER A 137 3.36 12.00 21.82
N ASP A 138 2.34 11.82 20.99
CA ASP A 138 0.91 11.94 21.31
C ASP A 138 0.24 10.60 21.71
N GLY A 139 0.96 9.48 21.62
CA GLY A 139 0.43 8.16 21.96
C GLY A 139 1.15 7.02 21.24
N VAL A 140 0.40 6.16 20.56
CA VAL A 140 0.95 4.97 19.89
C VAL A 140 0.16 4.62 18.64
N ILE A 141 0.86 4.14 17.61
CA ILE A 141 0.23 3.46 16.46
C ILE A 141 0.44 1.97 16.65
N THR A 142 -0.64 1.18 16.53
CA THR A 142 -0.56 -0.27 16.50
C THR A 142 -0.96 -0.78 15.13
N TYR A 143 -0.22 -1.77 14.64
CA TYR A 143 -0.45 -2.39 13.34
C TYR A 143 -0.94 -3.82 13.49
N TYR A 144 -2.01 -4.15 12.76
CA TYR A 144 -2.57 -5.49 12.66
C TYR A 144 -2.40 -6.02 11.25
N THR A 145 -1.67 -7.12 11.08
CA THR A 145 -1.46 -7.76 9.79
C THR A 145 -2.64 -8.65 9.42
N ILE A 146 -3.08 -8.54 8.17
CA ILE A 146 -4.16 -9.35 7.60
C ILE A 146 -3.57 -10.13 6.44
N GLN A 147 -3.61 -11.46 6.50
CA GLN A 147 -3.26 -12.27 5.34
C GLN A 147 -4.31 -12.09 4.24
N VAL A 148 -3.84 -11.86 3.03
CA VAL A 148 -4.68 -11.70 1.84
C VAL A 148 -4.20 -12.60 0.72
N TYR A 149 -5.13 -12.99 -0.14
CA TYR A 149 -4.85 -13.81 -1.31
C TYR A 149 -5.45 -13.13 -2.55
N ASN A 150 -4.61 -12.91 -3.56
CA ASN A 150 -4.98 -12.37 -4.85
C ASN A 150 -4.80 -13.46 -5.94
N PRO A 151 -5.89 -14.08 -6.43
CA PRO A 151 -5.81 -15.17 -7.40
C PRO A 151 -5.33 -14.73 -8.79
N PHE A 152 -5.31 -13.43 -9.08
CA PHE A 152 -4.80 -12.93 -10.36
C PHE A 152 -3.27 -12.95 -10.41
N GLU A 153 -2.61 -12.73 -9.27
CA GLU A 153 -1.14 -12.75 -9.15
C GLU A 153 -0.57 -14.17 -9.05
N ASP A 154 -1.38 -15.14 -8.62
CA ASP A 154 -1.00 -16.56 -8.68
C ASP A 154 -0.87 -17.05 -10.14
N ARG A 155 -1.76 -16.57 -11.01
CA ARG A 155 -1.85 -17.02 -12.41
C ARG A 155 -0.90 -16.28 -13.35
N SER A 156 -0.42 -15.09 -12.99
CA SER A 156 0.52 -14.29 -13.79
C SER A 156 1.92 -14.91 -13.84
N GLY A 157 2.32 -15.69 -12.82
CA GLY A 157 3.61 -16.41 -12.79
C GLY A 157 3.73 -17.61 -13.73
N GLY A 158 2.64 -18.00 -14.43
CA GLY A 158 2.57 -19.23 -15.22
C GLY A 158 2.58 -19.08 -16.75
N ARG A 159 2.63 -17.86 -17.30
CA ARG A 159 2.61 -17.66 -18.77
C ARG A 159 3.98 -17.30 -19.32
N GLY A 160 4.79 -18.33 -19.49
CA GLY A 160 6.09 -18.29 -20.15
C GLY A 160 6.56 -19.69 -20.49
N ARG A 161 5.80 -20.40 -21.32
CA ARG A 161 6.26 -21.58 -22.06
C ARG A 161 5.73 -21.50 -23.48
#